data_AF-A0A257IXL5-F1
#
_entry.id   AF-A0A257IXL5-F1
#
_cell.length_a   1.000
_cell.length_b   1.000
_cell.length_c   1.000
_cell.angle_alpha   90.00
_cell.angle_beta   90.00
_cell.angle_gamma   90.00
#
_symmetry.space_group_name_H-M   'P 1'
#
loop_
_entity.id
_entity.type
_entity.pdbx_description
1 polymer ?
#
loop_
_entity_poly.entity_id
_entity_poly.type
_entity_poly.pdbx_seq_one_letter_code
_entity_poly.pdbx_strand_id
1 'polypeptide(L)'
;MPLVNENIKLLRKRMGMTQEKFAEVLGIKRSLIGAYEENRAVPPAENLNKISRVFGITLDQLINYSYEREFNKRPETNSFNTVQKEELPFPIEKRPVFQHTNREISTVQSSLFEPAKPVSVNVVSAKSKEIKYINANLFEKYLNEENFEQYFENLPSISLPFFIQENLRAFDAPVDFPLENCILIAEKVLDFNQIVEGENHLIISKLGGFKYRRLYNQIHIKGVLLTSSDNANTQSHEIKASEIKEIWKPISYISKAMPLPDISLENIQDKVDSLKTELDFILSFRAKK
;
A
#
# COMPACT_ATOMS: atom_id res chain seq x y z
N MET A 1 -31.20 -6.91 -7.33
CA MET A 1 -30.37 -5.68 -7.41
C MET A 1 -29.67 -5.70 -8.76
N PRO A 2 -30.15 -4.96 -9.78
CA PRO A 2 -29.64 -5.07 -11.15
C PRO A 2 -28.15 -4.69 -11.28
N LEU A 3 -27.70 -3.78 -10.42
CA LEU A 3 -26.32 -3.27 -10.39
C LEU A 3 -25.26 -4.37 -10.13
N VAL A 4 -25.53 -5.28 -9.18
CA VAL A 4 -24.62 -6.39 -8.83
C VAL A 4 -24.40 -7.31 -10.04
N ASN A 5 -25.48 -7.65 -10.70
CA ASN A 5 -25.51 -8.58 -11.83
C ASN A 5 -24.81 -7.99 -13.06
N GLU A 6 -24.97 -6.69 -13.30
CA GLU A 6 -24.25 -5.94 -14.32
C GLU A 6 -22.75 -5.85 -14.02
N ASN A 7 -22.39 -5.57 -12.76
CA ASN A 7 -20.99 -5.55 -12.32
C ASN A 7 -20.30 -6.90 -12.53
N ILE A 8 -20.96 -8.01 -12.19
CA ILE A 8 -20.43 -9.36 -12.43
C ILE A 8 -20.09 -9.57 -13.91
N LYS A 9 -21.00 -9.18 -14.80
CA LYS A 9 -20.82 -9.31 -16.26
C LYS A 9 -19.67 -8.45 -16.77
N LEU A 10 -19.59 -7.21 -16.31
CA LEU A 10 -18.56 -6.24 -16.71
C LEU A 10 -17.17 -6.69 -16.25
N LEU A 11 -17.03 -7.06 -14.97
CA LEU A 11 -15.76 -7.51 -14.38
C LEU A 11 -15.28 -8.81 -15.01
N ARG A 12 -16.18 -9.78 -15.27
CA ARG A 12 -15.83 -11.02 -15.98
C ARG A 12 -15.29 -10.73 -17.37
N LYS A 13 -15.96 -9.86 -18.15
CA LYS A 13 -15.50 -9.50 -19.50
C LYS A 13 -14.15 -8.80 -19.49
N ARG A 14 -13.90 -7.92 -18.51
CA ARG A 14 -12.60 -7.24 -18.34
C ARG A 14 -11.45 -8.20 -18.03
N MET A 15 -11.72 -9.26 -17.28
CA MET A 15 -10.77 -10.35 -17.02
C MET A 15 -10.63 -11.34 -18.18
N GLY A 16 -11.35 -11.13 -19.31
CA GLY A 16 -11.29 -12.00 -20.48
C GLY A 16 -11.85 -13.42 -20.26
N MET A 17 -12.64 -13.63 -19.22
CA MET A 17 -13.16 -14.95 -18.85
C MET A 17 -14.47 -15.27 -19.56
N THR A 18 -14.64 -16.50 -20.05
CA THR A 18 -15.95 -17.00 -20.50
C THR A 18 -16.86 -17.29 -19.31
N GLN A 19 -18.17 -17.35 -19.50
CA GLN A 19 -19.10 -17.73 -18.42
C GLN A 19 -18.80 -19.14 -17.88
N GLU A 20 -18.36 -20.05 -18.75
CA GLU A 20 -17.93 -21.41 -18.40
C GLU A 20 -16.73 -21.39 -17.44
N LYS A 21 -15.67 -20.68 -17.82
CA LYS A 21 -14.44 -20.56 -17.03
C LYS A 21 -14.68 -19.82 -15.70
N PHE A 22 -15.53 -18.80 -15.71
CA PHE A 22 -15.87 -18.07 -14.50
C PHE A 22 -16.68 -18.93 -13.52
N ALA A 23 -17.60 -19.76 -14.03
CA ALA A 23 -18.37 -20.69 -13.22
C ALA A 23 -17.48 -21.78 -12.59
N GLU A 24 -16.50 -22.29 -13.34
CA GLU A 24 -15.50 -23.24 -12.87
C GLU A 24 -14.66 -22.67 -11.73
N VAL A 25 -14.15 -21.45 -11.87
CA VAL A 25 -13.37 -20.75 -10.81
C VAL A 25 -14.19 -20.53 -9.54
N LEU A 26 -15.50 -20.30 -9.69
CA LEU A 26 -16.41 -20.10 -8.55
C LEU A 26 -16.96 -21.42 -7.97
N GLY A 27 -16.70 -22.56 -8.61
CA GLY A 27 -17.22 -23.86 -8.20
C GLY A 27 -18.75 -23.98 -8.34
N ILE A 28 -19.35 -23.31 -9.33
CA ILE A 28 -20.81 -23.32 -9.58
C ILE A 28 -21.13 -23.69 -11.02
N LYS A 29 -22.38 -24.06 -11.30
CA LYS A 29 -22.83 -24.41 -12.66
C LYS A 29 -22.83 -23.19 -13.58
N ARG A 30 -22.37 -23.33 -14.83
CA ARG A 30 -22.40 -22.28 -15.86
C ARG A 30 -23.78 -21.62 -16.01
N SER A 31 -24.84 -22.43 -16.00
CA SER A 31 -26.22 -21.95 -16.12
C SER A 31 -26.60 -20.93 -15.06
N LEU A 32 -25.98 -21.01 -13.88
CA LEU A 32 -26.21 -20.11 -12.75
C LEU A 32 -25.56 -18.74 -12.98
N ILE A 33 -24.35 -18.70 -13.55
CA ILE A 33 -23.68 -17.45 -13.96
C ILE A 33 -24.48 -16.73 -15.05
N GLY A 34 -24.99 -17.47 -16.04
CA GLY A 34 -25.85 -16.90 -17.08
C GLY A 34 -27.13 -16.30 -16.47
N ALA A 35 -27.75 -16.98 -15.51
CA ALA A 35 -28.92 -16.47 -14.80
C ALA A 35 -28.61 -15.21 -13.97
N TYR A 36 -27.41 -15.10 -13.38
CA TYR A 36 -26.97 -13.89 -12.72
C TYR A 36 -26.78 -12.75 -13.72
N GLU A 37 -25.99 -12.92 -14.78
CA GLU A 37 -25.70 -11.83 -15.73
C GLU A 37 -26.92 -11.31 -16.51
N GLU A 38 -27.98 -12.11 -16.62
CA GLU A 38 -29.24 -11.77 -17.29
C GLU A 38 -30.31 -11.26 -16.33
N ASN A 39 -29.96 -10.99 -15.06
CA ASN A 39 -30.90 -10.56 -14.02
C ASN A 39 -32.03 -11.55 -13.72
N ARG A 40 -31.91 -12.81 -14.15
CA ARG A 40 -32.91 -13.87 -13.90
C ARG A 40 -32.79 -14.46 -12.50
N ALA A 41 -31.62 -14.34 -11.87
CA ALA A 41 -31.37 -14.80 -10.50
C ALA A 41 -30.48 -13.82 -9.75
N VAL A 42 -30.64 -13.77 -8.42
CA VAL A 42 -29.78 -12.99 -7.54
C VAL A 42 -28.75 -13.95 -6.91
N PRO A 43 -27.44 -13.64 -6.95
CA PRO A 43 -26.44 -14.47 -6.31
C PRO A 43 -26.63 -14.50 -4.77
N PRO A 44 -26.58 -15.67 -4.12
CA PRO A 44 -26.59 -15.76 -2.66
C PRO A 44 -25.29 -15.17 -2.07
N ALA A 45 -25.33 -14.78 -0.80
CA ALA A 45 -24.20 -14.16 -0.11
C ALA A 45 -22.89 -14.95 -0.21
N GLU A 46 -22.96 -16.28 -0.17
CA GLU A 46 -21.80 -17.16 -0.36
C GLU A 46 -21.14 -16.97 -1.74
N ASN A 47 -21.94 -16.87 -2.81
CA ASN A 47 -21.43 -16.67 -4.17
C ASN A 47 -20.91 -15.24 -4.35
N LEU A 48 -21.54 -14.24 -3.73
CA LEU A 48 -21.05 -12.87 -3.76
C LEU A 48 -19.65 -12.74 -3.14
N ASN A 49 -19.40 -13.43 -2.02
CA ASN A 49 -18.08 -13.48 -1.39
C ASN A 49 -17.03 -14.22 -2.21
N LYS A 50 -17.42 -15.25 -2.97
CA LYS A 50 -16.50 -15.92 -3.91
C LYS A 50 -16.18 -15.01 -5.09
N ILE A 51 -17.19 -14.32 -5.63
CA ILE A 51 -17.04 -13.37 -6.74
C ILE A 51 -16.12 -12.20 -6.34
N SER A 52 -16.30 -11.62 -5.16
CA SER A 52 -15.47 -10.51 -4.66
C SER A 52 -13.99 -10.92 -4.56
N ARG A 53 -13.71 -12.13 -4.07
CA ARG A 53 -12.35 -12.69 -4.00
C ARG A 53 -11.73 -12.93 -5.38
N VAL A 54 -12.48 -13.44 -6.35
CA VAL A 54 -11.99 -13.69 -7.72
C VAL A 54 -11.61 -12.39 -8.43
N PHE A 55 -12.35 -11.32 -8.18
CA PHE A 55 -12.09 -10.01 -8.79
C PHE A 55 -11.15 -9.12 -7.97
N GLY A 56 -10.79 -9.50 -6.74
CA GLY A 56 -9.94 -8.71 -5.86
C GLY A 56 -10.59 -7.39 -5.41
N ILE A 57 -11.92 -7.35 -5.31
CA ILE A 57 -12.69 -6.17 -4.89
C ILE A 57 -13.46 -6.48 -3.60
N THR A 58 -13.91 -5.44 -2.90
CA THR A 58 -14.75 -5.63 -1.70
C THR A 58 -16.19 -5.98 -2.07
N LEU A 59 -16.92 -6.63 -1.15
CA LEU A 59 -18.35 -6.93 -1.34
C LEU A 59 -19.17 -5.64 -1.51
N ASP A 60 -18.83 -4.60 -0.75
CA ASP A 60 -19.46 -3.28 -0.85
C ASP A 60 -19.26 -2.66 -2.24
N GLN A 61 -18.04 -2.73 -2.80
CA GLN A 61 -17.76 -2.29 -4.17
C GLN A 61 -18.57 -3.06 -5.21
N LEU A 62 -18.76 -4.37 -5.02
CA LEU A 62 -19.55 -5.18 -5.93
C LEU A 62 -21.05 -4.78 -5.93
N ILE A 63 -21.56 -4.32 -4.80
CA ILE A 63 -23.00 -4.02 -4.59
C ILE A 63 -23.34 -2.56 -4.86
N ASN A 64 -22.52 -1.63 -4.36
CA ASN A 64 -22.84 -0.21 -4.29
C ASN A 64 -22.07 0.64 -5.31
N TYR A 65 -21.08 0.06 -6.03
CA TYR A 65 -20.30 0.79 -7.03
C TYR A 65 -20.76 0.51 -8.46
N SER A 66 -20.92 1.55 -9.27
CA SER A 66 -21.28 1.43 -10.69
C SER A 66 -20.04 1.52 -11.58
N TYR A 67 -19.44 0.37 -11.90
CA TYR A 67 -18.25 0.32 -12.75
C TYR A 67 -18.47 0.85 -14.18
N GLU A 68 -19.71 0.91 -14.66
CA GLU A 68 -20.04 1.45 -15.99
C GLU A 68 -19.65 2.93 -16.16
N ARG A 69 -19.73 3.76 -15.11
CA ARG A 69 -19.44 5.20 -15.18
C ARG A 69 -17.95 5.52 -15.14
N GLU A 70 -17.13 4.64 -14.57
CA GLU A 70 -15.66 4.79 -14.61
C GLU A 70 -15.10 4.50 -15.98
N PHE A 71 -15.62 3.48 -16.67
CA PHE A 71 -15.09 3.07 -17.97
C PHE A 71 -15.46 4.03 -19.10
N ASN A 72 -16.54 4.79 -18.94
CA ASN A 72 -16.98 5.81 -19.92
C ASN A 72 -16.32 7.20 -19.70
N LYS A 73 -15.45 7.37 -18.69
CA LYS A 73 -14.81 8.64 -18.32
C LYS A 73 -13.36 8.79 -18.80
N ARG A 74 -12.95 8.12 -19.88
CA ARG A 74 -11.65 8.43 -20.51
C ARG A 74 -11.82 9.58 -21.52
N PRO A 75 -11.40 10.81 -21.21
CA PRO A 75 -11.21 11.83 -22.24
C PRO A 75 -10.07 11.38 -23.16
N GLU A 76 -10.27 11.64 -24.44
CA GLU A 76 -9.28 11.47 -25.48
C GLU A 76 -8.03 12.31 -25.19
N THR A 77 -6.87 11.67 -25.10
CA THR A 77 -5.61 12.28 -25.52
C THR A 77 -4.87 11.28 -26.40
N ASN A 78 -4.90 11.54 -27.71
CA ASN A 78 -3.89 11.13 -28.70
C ASN A 78 -2.48 11.25 -28.07
N SER A 79 -1.53 10.32 -28.24
CA SER A 79 -1.09 9.73 -29.49
C SER A 79 -0.26 8.48 -29.20
N PHE A 80 -0.66 7.31 -29.69
CA PHE A 80 0.27 6.26 -30.16
C PHE A 80 -0.48 5.43 -31.20
N ASN A 81 -0.24 5.77 -32.47
CA ASN A 81 -0.70 5.01 -33.61
C ASN A 81 0.01 3.65 -33.68
N THR A 82 -0.80 2.62 -33.90
CA THR A 82 -0.49 1.35 -34.59
C THR A 82 0.67 0.52 -34.02
N VAL A 83 0.35 -0.41 -33.10
CA VAL A 83 1.10 -1.67 -32.97
C VAL A 83 0.16 -2.82 -33.29
N GLN A 84 0.67 -3.67 -34.17
CA GLN A 84 0.03 -4.79 -34.85
C GLN A 84 -0.52 -5.82 -33.83
N LYS A 85 -1.57 -6.54 -34.24
CA LYS A 85 -1.99 -7.79 -33.60
C LYS A 85 -0.80 -8.75 -33.58
N GLU A 86 -0.11 -8.87 -32.45
CA GLU A 86 0.76 -10.02 -32.22
C GLU A 86 -0.12 -11.22 -31.85
N GLU A 87 -0.14 -12.20 -32.75
CA GLU A 87 -0.75 -13.50 -32.53
C GLU A 87 -0.03 -14.22 -31.38
N LEU A 88 -0.80 -14.88 -30.52
CA LEU A 88 -0.30 -15.73 -29.45
C LEU A 88 0.76 -16.71 -30.00
N PRO A 89 1.92 -16.89 -29.35
CA PRO A 89 3.07 -17.61 -29.91
C PRO A 89 2.86 -19.13 -30.11
N PHE A 90 1.68 -19.69 -29.83
CA PHE A 90 1.41 -21.12 -30.01
C PHE A 90 -0.03 -21.42 -30.48
N PRO A 91 -0.20 -22.21 -31.56
CA PRO A 91 -1.49 -22.76 -31.97
C PRO A 91 -2.12 -23.60 -30.86
N ILE A 92 -3.41 -23.37 -30.58
CA ILE A 92 -4.18 -24.06 -29.52
C ILE A 92 -4.22 -25.58 -29.75
N GLU A 93 -4.14 -26.01 -31.00
CA GLU A 93 -4.29 -27.41 -31.44
C GLU A 93 -3.15 -28.35 -31.03
N LYS A 94 -2.00 -27.82 -30.58
CA LYS A 94 -0.85 -28.64 -30.14
C LYS A 94 -0.73 -28.76 -28.62
N ARG A 95 -1.70 -28.28 -27.85
CA ARG A 95 -1.70 -28.44 -26.40
C ARG A 95 -2.09 -29.88 -26.05
N PRO A 96 -1.31 -30.60 -25.23
CA PRO A 96 -1.68 -31.94 -24.81
C PRO A 96 -3.01 -31.90 -24.06
N VAL A 97 -3.97 -32.71 -24.49
CA VAL A 97 -5.24 -32.91 -23.79
C VAL A 97 -4.94 -33.83 -22.60
N PHE A 98 -5.00 -33.29 -21.39
CA PHE A 98 -4.86 -34.11 -20.18
C PHE A 98 -6.14 -34.93 -20.00
N GLN A 99 -6.09 -36.21 -20.35
CA GLN A 99 -7.11 -37.17 -19.97
C GLN A 99 -6.89 -37.56 -18.50
N HIS A 100 -7.86 -37.25 -17.64
CA HIS A 100 -7.86 -37.76 -16.28
C HIS A 100 -8.01 -39.28 -16.32
N THR A 101 -6.93 -40.02 -16.09
CA THR A 101 -7.01 -41.42 -15.72
C THR A 101 -6.89 -41.51 -14.21
N ASN A 102 -7.87 -42.15 -13.57
CA ASN A 102 -7.81 -42.48 -12.14
C ASN A 102 -6.78 -43.60 -11.94
N ARG A 103 -5.50 -43.25 -11.93
CA ARG A 103 -4.43 -44.12 -11.44
C ARG A 103 -3.91 -43.56 -10.12
N GLU A 104 -3.90 -44.42 -9.12
CA GLU A 104 -3.31 -44.15 -7.80
C GLU A 104 -1.86 -43.69 -7.96
N ILE A 105 -1.53 -42.59 -7.30
CA ILE A 105 -0.22 -41.94 -7.38
C ILE A 105 0.76 -42.77 -6.54
N SER A 106 1.42 -43.73 -7.17
CA SER A 106 2.64 -44.33 -6.63
C SER A 106 3.76 -43.29 -6.67
N THR A 107 4.35 -43.02 -5.50
CA THR A 107 5.50 -42.14 -5.21
C THR A 107 6.45 -41.95 -6.40
N VAL A 108 6.34 -40.81 -7.09
CA VAL A 108 7.33 -40.41 -8.11
C VAL A 108 8.39 -39.54 -7.46
N GLN A 109 9.64 -39.97 -7.62
CA GLN A 109 10.86 -39.34 -7.10
C GLN A 109 10.92 -37.85 -7.43
N SER A 110 11.25 -37.05 -6.41
CA SER A 110 11.31 -35.59 -6.37
C SER A 110 12.45 -34.96 -7.20
N SER A 111 13.01 -35.64 -8.19
CA SER A 111 14.27 -35.25 -8.84
C SER A 111 14.16 -34.70 -10.28
N LEU A 112 12.96 -34.39 -10.77
CA LEU A 112 12.76 -33.97 -12.17
C LEU A 112 12.44 -32.49 -12.41
N PHE A 113 12.39 -31.66 -11.36
CA PHE A 113 12.18 -30.23 -11.53
C PHE A 113 13.48 -29.47 -11.21
N GLU A 114 14.23 -29.10 -12.25
CA GLU A 114 15.10 -27.94 -12.12
C GLU A 114 14.20 -26.70 -11.94
N PRO A 115 14.39 -25.89 -10.90
CA PRO A 115 13.61 -24.67 -10.72
C PRO A 115 13.85 -23.77 -11.95
N ALA A 116 12.76 -23.39 -12.62
CA ALA A 116 12.82 -22.50 -13.77
C ALA A 116 13.57 -21.22 -13.37
N LYS A 117 14.72 -20.96 -14.02
CA LYS A 117 15.45 -19.72 -13.81
C LYS A 117 14.55 -18.54 -14.23
N PRO A 118 14.40 -17.51 -13.39
CA PRO A 118 13.57 -16.36 -13.74
C PRO A 118 14.14 -15.69 -14.99
N VAL A 119 13.30 -15.54 -16.03
CA VAL A 119 13.63 -14.75 -17.21
C VAL A 119 13.53 -13.28 -16.81
N SER A 120 14.66 -12.60 -16.70
CA SER A 120 14.70 -11.15 -16.51
C SER A 120 14.28 -10.47 -17.81
N VAL A 121 13.00 -10.10 -17.91
CA VAL A 121 12.54 -9.20 -18.98
C VAL A 121 13.03 -7.80 -18.62
N ASN A 122 13.99 -7.28 -19.38
CA ASN A 122 14.36 -5.87 -19.33
C ASN A 122 13.19 -5.06 -19.91
N VAL A 123 12.18 -4.80 -19.08
CA VAL A 123 11.27 -3.68 -19.31
C VAL A 123 12.18 -2.46 -19.44
N VAL A 124 12.05 -1.71 -20.53
CA VAL A 124 12.80 -0.48 -20.79
C VAL A 124 12.66 0.40 -19.56
N SER A 125 13.66 0.31 -18.69
CA SER A 125 13.63 0.87 -17.35
C SER A 125 13.78 2.37 -17.53
N ALA A 126 12.70 3.11 -17.30
CA ALA A 126 12.86 4.50 -16.90
C ALA A 126 13.88 4.46 -15.75
N LYS A 127 15.08 5.03 -15.97
CA LYS A 127 16.21 4.97 -15.02
C LYS A 127 15.69 5.29 -13.61
N SER A 128 15.46 4.24 -12.83
CA SER A 128 15.08 4.34 -11.43
C SER A 128 16.26 4.95 -10.69
N LYS A 129 16.05 6.10 -10.06
CA LYS A 129 17.12 6.81 -9.37
C LYS A 129 17.47 6.12 -8.06
N GLU A 130 18.75 6.15 -7.72
CA GLU A 130 19.25 5.65 -6.45
C GLU A 130 18.89 6.60 -5.31
N ILE A 131 18.05 6.13 -4.38
CA ILE A 131 17.69 6.83 -3.16
C ILE A 131 18.68 6.42 -2.08
N LYS A 132 19.49 7.35 -1.58
CA LYS A 132 20.43 7.07 -0.49
C LYS A 132 19.68 6.83 0.83
N TYR A 133 20.06 5.79 1.56
CA TYR A 133 19.43 5.38 2.82
C TYR A 133 20.34 5.69 4.02
N ILE A 134 19.78 6.38 5.00
CA ILE A 134 20.42 6.70 6.28
C ILE A 134 19.73 5.91 7.38
N ASN A 135 20.48 4.99 7.97
CA ASN A 135 20.06 4.22 9.13
C ASN A 135 20.20 5.05 10.43
N ALA A 136 19.41 4.72 11.44
CA ALA A 136 19.43 5.36 12.77
C ALA A 136 20.86 5.44 13.39
N ASN A 137 21.69 4.40 13.23
CA ASN A 137 23.05 4.36 13.78
C ASN A 137 23.99 5.41 13.16
N LEU A 138 23.70 5.86 11.94
CA LEU A 138 24.49 6.88 11.24
C LEU A 138 23.94 8.29 11.49
N PHE A 139 22.80 8.43 12.15
CA PHE A 139 22.10 9.70 12.24
C PHE A 139 22.85 10.73 13.10
N GLU A 140 23.48 10.32 14.20
CA GLU A 140 24.29 11.25 15.02
C GLU A 140 25.49 11.81 14.25
N LYS A 141 26.15 10.95 13.46
CA LYS A 141 27.24 11.38 12.56
C LYS A 141 26.69 12.32 11.48
N TYR A 142 25.58 11.94 10.86
CA TYR A 142 24.89 12.75 9.87
C TYR A 142 24.53 14.14 10.38
N LEU A 143 24.11 14.26 11.64
CA LEU A 143 23.74 15.54 12.24
C LEU A 143 24.97 16.42 12.49
N ASN A 144 26.03 15.85 13.06
CA ASN A 144 27.18 16.59 13.60
C ASN A 144 28.34 16.80 12.63
N GLU A 145 28.55 15.90 11.66
CA GLU A 145 29.62 16.08 10.65
C GLU A 145 29.21 17.08 9.57
N GLU A 146 30.11 18.02 9.28
CA GLU A 146 29.98 18.98 8.18
C GLU A 146 30.33 18.34 6.83
N ASN A 147 31.28 17.40 6.80
CA ASN A 147 31.73 16.71 5.58
C ASN A 147 31.04 15.36 5.35
N PHE A 148 29.86 15.14 5.94
CA PHE A 148 29.15 13.87 5.78
C PHE A 148 28.83 13.55 4.31
N GLU A 149 28.80 14.57 3.45
CA GLU A 149 28.63 14.43 2.00
C GLU A 149 29.58 13.43 1.34
N GLN A 150 30.82 13.32 1.83
CA GLN A 150 31.81 12.37 1.31
C GLN A 150 31.41 10.91 1.58
N TYR A 151 30.59 10.65 2.59
CA TYR A 151 30.09 9.31 2.89
C TYR A 151 28.91 8.90 1.99
N PHE A 152 28.30 9.83 1.23
CA PHE A 152 27.16 9.52 0.36
C PHE A 152 27.49 8.49 -0.73
N GLU A 153 28.75 8.42 -1.19
CA GLU A 153 29.17 7.43 -2.17
C GLU A 153 29.07 6.00 -1.61
N ASN A 154 29.37 5.83 -0.33
CA ASN A 154 29.41 4.54 0.35
C ASN A 154 28.10 4.17 1.06
N LEU A 155 27.10 5.06 1.06
CA LEU A 155 25.81 4.76 1.67
C LEU A 155 25.04 3.72 0.86
N PRO A 156 24.30 2.83 1.54
CA PRO A 156 23.35 1.94 0.88
C PRO A 156 22.34 2.77 0.08
N SER A 157 22.06 2.34 -1.14
CA SER A 157 21.03 2.93 -2.00
C SER A 157 19.88 1.96 -2.24
N ILE A 158 18.68 2.52 -2.33
CA ILE A 158 17.45 1.82 -2.69
C ILE A 158 17.00 2.38 -4.03
N SER A 159 16.71 1.51 -4.99
CA SER A 159 16.18 1.91 -6.28
C SER A 159 14.74 1.45 -6.39
N LEU A 160 13.82 2.40 -6.62
CA LEU A 160 12.40 2.12 -6.76
C LEU A 160 11.91 2.60 -8.13
N PRO A 161 11.14 1.79 -8.85
CA PRO A 161 10.76 2.08 -10.25
C PRO A 161 9.76 3.25 -10.38
N PHE A 162 9.14 3.69 -9.29
CA PHE A 162 8.08 4.70 -9.31
C PHE A 162 8.57 6.12 -9.02
N PHE A 163 9.79 6.30 -8.53
CA PHE A 163 10.30 7.60 -8.12
C PHE A 163 11.22 8.20 -9.19
N ILE A 164 10.87 9.42 -9.63
CA ILE A 164 11.60 10.16 -10.69
C ILE A 164 12.31 11.41 -10.12
N GLN A 165 11.91 11.86 -8.92
CA GLN A 165 12.47 13.04 -8.25
C GLN A 165 13.96 12.87 -7.95
N GLU A 166 14.73 13.96 -8.02
CA GLU A 166 16.18 13.95 -7.81
C GLU A 166 16.56 14.01 -6.32
N ASN A 167 15.77 14.74 -5.53
CA ASN A 167 16.13 15.11 -4.16
C ASN A 167 15.53 14.18 -3.11
N LEU A 168 15.53 12.87 -3.39
CA LEU A 168 14.96 11.87 -2.50
C LEU A 168 16.01 11.27 -1.58
N ARG A 169 15.60 11.04 -0.34
CA ARG A 169 16.40 10.33 0.65
C ARG A 169 15.53 9.43 1.50
N ALA A 170 16.08 8.30 1.88
CA ALA A 170 15.44 7.35 2.77
C ALA A 170 16.06 7.45 4.17
N PHE A 171 15.22 7.43 5.20
CA PHE A 171 15.62 7.52 6.60
C PHE A 171 14.90 6.45 7.40
N ASP A 172 15.50 5.94 8.47
CA ASP A 172 14.72 5.26 9.50
C ASP A 172 13.74 6.23 10.16
N ALA A 173 12.51 5.78 10.43
CA ALA A 173 11.48 6.61 11.04
C ALA A 173 11.96 7.16 12.41
N PRO A 174 11.77 8.47 12.68
CA PRO A 174 12.07 9.04 13.98
C PRO A 174 11.12 8.50 15.05
N VAL A 175 11.50 8.66 16.31
CA VAL A 175 10.75 8.18 17.48
C VAL A 175 9.35 8.81 17.57
N ASP A 176 9.16 10.01 17.04
CA ASP A 176 7.87 10.70 17.02
C ASP A 176 6.99 10.34 15.82
N PHE A 177 7.45 9.46 14.93
CA PHE A 177 6.63 8.96 13.83
C PHE A 177 5.57 7.96 14.33
N PRO A 178 4.33 7.96 13.81
CA PRO A 178 3.26 7.10 14.32
C PRO A 178 3.47 5.59 14.16
N LEU A 179 4.33 5.17 13.23
CA LEU A 179 4.59 3.75 12.94
C LEU A 179 6.01 3.37 13.34
N GLU A 180 6.13 2.26 14.06
CA GLU A 180 7.44 1.72 14.43
C GLU A 180 8.09 0.94 13.27
N ASN A 181 9.41 0.80 13.29
CA ASN A 181 10.18 -0.03 12.36
C ASN A 181 9.91 0.24 10.87
N CYS A 182 9.77 1.51 10.50
CA CYS A 182 9.53 1.94 9.12
C CYS A 182 10.74 2.68 8.54
N ILE A 183 10.90 2.61 7.21
CA ILE A 183 11.78 3.48 6.44
C ILE A 183 10.91 4.57 5.81
N LEU A 184 11.26 5.83 5.97
CA LEU A 184 10.61 6.97 5.36
C LEU A 184 11.39 7.42 4.14
N ILE A 185 10.69 7.60 3.02
CA ILE A 185 11.23 8.21 1.80
C ILE A 185 10.67 9.62 1.72
N ALA A 186 11.58 10.59 1.67
CA ALA A 186 11.23 12.01 1.71
C ALA A 186 12.01 12.81 0.68
N GLU A 187 11.42 13.91 0.23
CA GLU A 187 12.01 14.87 -0.70
C GLU A 187 12.56 16.09 0.03
N LYS A 188 13.77 16.54 -0.34
CA LYS A 188 14.41 17.70 0.27
C LYS A 188 13.65 18.98 -0.08
N VAL A 189 13.28 19.74 0.94
CA VAL A 189 12.72 21.08 0.76
C VAL A 189 13.88 22.06 0.56
N LEU A 190 13.98 22.63 -0.65
CA LEU A 190 15.03 23.60 -1.00
C LEU A 190 14.69 25.03 -0.55
N ASP A 191 13.41 25.39 -0.61
CA ASP A 191 12.91 26.70 -0.24
C ASP A 191 11.92 26.56 0.93
N PHE A 192 12.29 27.10 2.09
CA PHE A 192 11.45 27.05 3.29
C PHE A 192 10.17 27.89 3.15
N ASN A 193 10.11 28.81 2.18
CA ASN A 193 8.90 29.60 1.92
C ASN A 193 7.79 28.78 1.26
N GLN A 194 8.13 27.66 0.62
CA GLN A 194 7.16 26.78 -0.05
C GLN A 194 6.58 25.71 0.89
N ILE A 195 6.92 25.74 2.18
CA ILE A 195 6.38 24.81 3.16
C ILE A 195 4.88 25.06 3.32
N VAL A 196 4.08 24.04 3.02
CA VAL A 196 2.64 24.09 3.24
C VAL A 196 2.37 24.05 4.74
N GLU A 197 1.69 25.07 5.24
CA GLU A 197 1.36 25.16 6.67
C GLU A 197 0.42 24.02 7.09
N GLY A 198 0.71 23.45 8.27
CA GLY A 198 -0.10 22.38 8.86
C GLY A 198 0.16 20.99 8.29
N GLU A 199 1.04 20.84 7.28
CA GLU A 199 1.49 19.52 6.81
C GLU A 199 2.65 18.99 7.66
N ASN A 200 2.67 17.66 7.84
CA ASN A 200 3.74 16.97 8.54
C ASN A 200 5.01 16.90 7.69
N HIS A 201 6.13 17.34 8.28
CA HIS A 201 7.44 17.30 7.66
C HIS A 201 8.45 16.70 8.62
N LEU A 202 9.54 16.19 8.05
CA LEU A 202 10.71 15.74 8.78
C LEU A 202 11.68 16.90 8.96
N ILE A 203 12.13 17.13 10.18
CA ILE A 203 12.98 18.26 10.56
C ILE A 203 14.27 17.70 11.14
N ILE A 204 15.38 18.19 10.64
CA ILE A 204 16.71 17.87 11.14
C ILE A 204 17.28 19.16 11.72
N SER A 205 17.29 19.26 13.04
CA SER A 205 17.75 20.45 13.77
C SER A 205 18.98 20.13 14.61
N LYS A 206 19.95 21.06 14.67
CA LYS A 206 21.21 20.84 15.39
C LYS A 206 21.01 20.57 16.88
N LEU A 207 20.08 21.26 17.55
CA LEU A 207 19.77 21.03 18.97
C LEU A 207 18.56 20.10 19.13
N GLY A 208 17.60 20.21 18.20
CA GLY A 208 16.35 19.46 18.25
C GLY A 208 16.37 18.02 17.74
N GLY A 209 17.44 17.57 17.08
CA GLY A 209 17.57 16.22 16.52
C GLY A 209 16.68 15.96 15.30
N PHE A 210 16.31 14.69 15.08
CA PHE A 210 15.38 14.27 14.03
C PHE A 210 13.95 14.17 14.54
N LYS A 211 13.02 14.87 13.90
CA LYS A 211 11.61 14.92 14.33
C LYS A 211 10.65 14.92 13.15
N TYR A 212 9.48 14.34 13.33
CA TYR A 212 8.32 14.34 12.44
C TYR A 212 7.19 15.19 13.05
N ARG A 213 6.95 16.39 12.50
CA ARG A 213 5.99 17.35 13.06
C ARG A 213 5.29 18.20 12.01
N ARG A 214 4.13 18.75 12.35
CA ARG A 214 3.45 19.79 11.54
C ARG A 214 4.25 21.07 11.60
N LEU A 215 4.49 21.66 10.44
CA LEU A 215 5.22 22.92 10.32
C LEU A 215 4.27 24.08 10.05
N TYR A 216 4.52 25.19 10.73
CA TYR A 216 3.91 26.49 10.45
C TYR A 216 5.02 27.51 10.21
N ASN A 217 5.05 28.06 9.01
CA ASN A 217 6.13 28.93 8.58
C ASN A 217 5.95 30.35 9.16
N GLN A 218 6.71 30.67 10.21
CA GLN A 218 6.74 32.01 10.80
C GLN A 218 8.10 32.70 10.56
N ILE A 219 8.87 32.24 9.57
CA ILE A 219 10.23 32.74 9.31
C ILE A 219 10.21 34.23 8.96
N HIS A 220 9.28 34.67 8.12
CA HIS A 220 9.17 36.08 7.73
C HIS A 220 8.78 37.03 8.87
N ILE A 221 8.11 36.52 9.90
CA ILE A 221 7.57 37.34 11.00
C ILE A 221 8.53 37.34 12.20
N LYS A 222 9.03 36.16 12.58
CA LYS A 222 9.80 35.94 13.81
C LYS A 222 11.14 35.24 13.57
N GLY A 223 11.43 34.80 12.35
CA GLY A 223 12.63 34.00 12.05
C GLY A 223 12.58 32.57 12.60
N VAL A 224 11.40 32.06 12.94
CA VAL A 224 11.21 30.73 13.54
C VAL A 224 10.21 29.89 12.74
N LEU A 225 10.39 28.57 12.81
CA LEU A 225 9.41 27.58 12.38
C LEU A 225 8.69 27.07 13.63
N LEU A 226 7.38 27.24 13.68
CA LEU A 226 6.57 26.69 14.75
C LEU A 226 6.24 25.24 14.41
N THR A 227 6.55 24.33 15.33
CA THR A 227 6.31 22.89 15.17
C THR A 227 5.20 22.45 16.10
N SER A 228 4.21 21.71 15.59
CA SER A 228 3.17 21.07 16.40
C SER A 228 3.19 19.57 16.21
N SER A 229 2.96 18.81 17.28
CA SER A 229 2.77 17.36 17.19
C SER A 229 1.28 17.04 17.00
N ASP A 230 1.00 15.89 16.39
CA ASP A 230 -0.34 15.30 16.32
C ASP A 230 -0.80 14.68 17.65
N ASN A 231 0.14 14.47 18.60
CA ASN A 231 -0.19 14.02 19.94
C ASN A 231 -0.56 15.21 20.83
N ALA A 232 -1.82 15.22 21.31
CA ALA A 232 -2.42 16.28 22.13
C ALA A 232 -1.63 16.63 23.40
N ASN A 233 -0.80 15.72 23.91
CA ASN A 233 0.02 15.95 25.10
C ASN A 233 1.37 16.62 24.82
N THR A 234 1.71 16.90 23.55
CA THR A 234 2.99 17.49 23.17
C THR A 234 2.82 18.96 22.84
N GLN A 235 3.44 19.84 23.62
CA GLN A 235 3.41 21.28 23.36
C GLN A 235 4.07 21.60 22.02
N SER A 236 3.55 22.62 21.34
CA SER A 236 4.18 23.18 20.16
C SER A 236 5.51 23.84 20.55
N HIS A 237 6.54 23.67 19.73
CA HIS A 237 7.88 24.22 19.99
C HIS A 237 8.31 25.08 18.81
N GLU A 238 8.86 26.27 19.10
CA GLU A 238 9.47 27.14 18.11
C GLU A 238 10.92 26.74 17.88
N ILE A 239 11.31 26.52 16.63
CA ILE A 239 12.70 26.24 16.24
C ILE A 239 13.20 27.41 15.39
N LYS A 240 14.36 27.97 15.74
CA LYS A 240 14.97 29.07 14.96
C LYS A 240 15.42 28.56 13.60
N ALA A 241 15.19 29.35 12.54
CA ALA A 241 15.62 28.97 11.19
C ALA A 241 17.13 28.69 11.09
N SER A 242 17.95 29.36 11.93
CA SER A 242 19.41 29.14 11.99
C SER A 242 19.82 27.79 12.60
N GLU A 243 18.94 27.14 13.35
CA GLU A 243 19.19 25.84 13.99
C GLU A 243 18.89 24.67 13.05
N ILE A 244 18.02 24.91 12.08
CA ILE A 244 17.54 23.90 11.14
C ILE A 244 18.65 23.61 10.12
N LYS A 245 19.08 22.35 10.08
CA LYS A 245 20.02 21.87 9.07
C LYS A 245 19.28 21.56 7.78
N GLU A 246 18.19 20.79 7.86
CA GLU A 246 17.40 20.37 6.71
C GLU A 246 15.92 20.13 7.06
N ILE A 247 15.06 20.27 6.04
CA ILE A 247 13.63 19.92 6.11
C ILE A 247 13.32 19.00 4.93
N TRP A 248 12.54 17.95 5.21
CA TRP A 248 12.18 16.94 4.23
C TRP A 248 10.67 16.72 4.23
N LYS A 249 10.07 16.67 3.03
CA LYS A 249 8.65 16.34 2.84
C LYS A 249 8.49 14.83 2.69
N PRO A 250 7.79 14.14 3.60
CA PRO A 250 7.54 12.71 3.48
C PRO A 250 6.68 12.42 2.25
N ILE A 251 7.09 11.44 1.43
CA ILE A 251 6.34 11.01 0.23
C ILE A 251 5.80 9.60 0.40
N SER A 252 6.60 8.71 0.96
CA SER A 252 6.25 7.30 1.11
C SER A 252 6.94 6.70 2.32
N TYR A 253 6.44 5.55 2.76
CA TYR A 253 7.06 4.76 3.81
C TYR A 253 7.09 3.28 3.40
N ILE A 254 8.06 2.56 3.95
CA ILE A 254 8.22 1.12 3.80
C ILE A 254 8.23 0.51 5.20
N SER A 255 7.20 -0.27 5.52
CA SER A 255 7.18 -1.04 6.76
C SER A 255 8.18 -2.18 6.70
N LYS A 256 9.04 -2.32 7.71
CA LYS A 256 9.88 -3.52 7.89
C LYS A 256 9.14 -4.62 8.65
N ALA A 257 8.03 -4.28 9.32
CA ALA A 257 7.20 -5.23 10.04
C ALA A 257 6.08 -5.76 9.12
N MET A 258 5.82 -7.06 9.21
CA MET A 258 4.64 -7.66 8.59
C MET A 258 3.39 -7.15 9.31
N PRO A 259 2.33 -6.75 8.58
CA PRO A 259 1.08 -6.39 9.22
C PRO A 259 0.56 -7.58 10.03
N LEU A 260 0.19 -7.32 11.28
CA LEU A 260 -0.54 -8.29 12.08
C LEU A 260 -1.96 -8.39 11.52
N PRO A 261 -2.58 -9.59 11.52
CA PRO A 261 -3.97 -9.73 11.11
C PRO A 261 -4.85 -8.85 12.00
N ASP A 262 -5.81 -8.15 11.39
CA ASP A 262 -6.76 -7.32 12.13
C ASP A 262 -7.45 -8.18 13.21
N ILE A 263 -7.23 -7.81 14.46
CA ILE A 263 -8.03 -8.36 15.56
C ILE A 263 -9.41 -7.75 15.35
N SER A 264 -10.41 -8.56 15.03
CA SER A 264 -11.77 -8.07 14.82
C SER A 264 -12.18 -7.18 15.99
N LEU A 265 -12.66 -5.97 15.66
CA LEU A 265 -13.12 -4.98 16.65
C LEU A 265 -14.16 -5.57 17.61
N GLU A 266 -14.93 -6.55 17.13
CA GLU A 266 -15.90 -7.35 17.88
C GLU A 266 -15.26 -8.03 19.09
N ASN A 267 -14.10 -8.69 18.92
CA ASN A 267 -13.40 -9.37 20.01
C ASN A 267 -12.77 -8.40 21.03
N ILE A 268 -12.46 -7.17 20.61
CA ILE A 268 -11.93 -6.12 21.49
C ILE A 268 -13.08 -5.53 22.30
N GLN A 269 -14.22 -5.27 21.67
CA GLN A 269 -15.41 -4.74 22.34
C GLN A 269 -15.91 -5.70 23.42
N ASP A 270 -15.99 -7.00 23.13
CA ASP A 270 -16.36 -8.02 24.10
C ASP A 270 -15.42 -8.06 25.31
N LYS A 271 -14.10 -7.91 25.08
CA LYS A 271 -13.10 -7.86 26.16
C LYS A 271 -13.18 -6.58 26.98
N VAL A 272 -13.46 -5.44 26.35
CA VAL A 272 -13.63 -4.16 27.03
C VAL A 272 -14.90 -4.18 27.89
N ASP A 273 -15.99 -4.74 27.37
CA ASP A 273 -17.24 -4.90 28.09
C ASP A 273 -17.10 -5.88 29.26
N SER A 274 -16.32 -6.97 29.09
CA SER A 274 -16.03 -7.88 30.20
C SER A 274 -15.22 -7.20 31.31
N LEU A 275 -14.18 -6.43 30.94
CA LEU A 275 -13.37 -5.65 31.89
C LEU A 275 -14.19 -4.59 32.63
N LYS A 276 -15.10 -3.91 31.91
CA LYS A 276 -16.01 -2.92 32.51
C LYS A 276 -16.94 -3.56 33.53
N THR A 277 -17.49 -4.73 33.18
CA THR A 277 -18.35 -5.51 34.08
C THR A 277 -17.59 -5.96 35.34
N GLU A 278 -16.34 -6.38 35.19
CA GLU A 278 -15.48 -6.80 36.30
C GLU A 278 -15.10 -5.62 37.21
N LEU A 279 -14.82 -4.45 36.63
CA LEU A 279 -14.61 -3.21 37.39
C LEU A 279 -15.86 -2.78 38.17
N ASP A 280 -17.03 -2.79 37.53
CA ASP A 280 -18.30 -2.45 38.20
C ASP A 280 -18.61 -3.42 39.34
N PHE A 281 -18.30 -4.71 39.15
CA PHE A 281 -18.41 -5.72 40.19
C PHE A 281 -17.48 -5.42 41.38
N ILE A 282 -16.21 -5.11 41.14
CA ILE A 282 -15.24 -4.76 42.20
C ILE A 282 -15.64 -3.47 42.93
N LEU A 283 -16.11 -2.45 42.20
CA LEU A 283 -16.58 -1.19 42.78
C LEU A 283 -17.84 -1.42 43.64
N SER A 284 -18.73 -2.33 43.24
CA SER A 284 -19.92 -2.67 44.03
C SER A 284 -19.59 -3.32 45.38
N PHE A 285 -18.48 -4.06 45.47
CA PHE A 285 -17.98 -4.62 46.72
C PHE A 285 -17.31 -3.59 47.63
N ARG A 286 -16.66 -2.58 47.04
CA ARG A 286 -16.02 -1.49 47.79
C ARG A 286 -17.01 -0.51 48.40
N ALA A 287 -18.22 -0.39 47.83
CA ALA A 287 -19.29 0.47 48.34
C ALA A 287 -20.14 -0.16 49.47
N LYS A 288 -19.97 -1.46 49.75
CA LYS A 288 -20.72 -2.22 50.78
C LYS A 288 -19.94 -2.43 52.10
N LYS A 289 -18.82 -1.73 52.28
CA LYS A 289 -18.01 -1.75 53.49
C LYS A 289 -17.92 -0.33 54.05
#